data_AF-A0A969T3Z8-F1
#
_entry.id   AF-A0A969T3Z8-F1
#
_cell.length_a   1.000
_cell.length_b   1.000
_cell.length_c   1.000
_cell.angle_alpha   90.00
_cell.angle_beta   90.00
_cell.angle_gamma   90.00
#
_symmetry.space_group_name_H-M   'P 1'
#
loop_
_entity.id
_entity.type
_entity.pdbx_description
1 polymer ?
#
loop_
_entity_poly.entity_id
_entity_poly.type
_entity_poly.pdbx_seq_one_letter_code
_entity_poly.pdbx_strand_id
1 'polypeptide(L)'
;MILSASLSLAVKGHMGLRREEILEYLAAPNRKPEEFAQAFERLRKSAWYLHADGELFYFKDTENLTKRIQREAQGLPKAKVDKALRTRLEGELQPHSKKAYQEVLVMPEIDEIRLSGSRVLVVVPPDNRVPPDDIQRFYRSVTDKNHLLVLSGNDTHMASRVEEALRELYAIEHIAKSLNSSDPLYLQAQEAIEEAEGSLIQALQGTYNRLFYPGTDGLQAATIENGLKFGQSTGNSIESQLEALLASTRCDNKLALDAERDPLPYLAMAEEDLWPSNDRRTPWRDVLSRAKSNPTWPWLPGSKGLDWLKSQGIAQGRWREGSDGWIEKAHSPKKKHPSISSTRPRMSRRERSCSPLCPVMPDPTRESMWLPPQPSARRILWWKISTFFAPKPPTLYFLAIDTSGSHATGEPTRWVAKLKVRFAVHDLPDERKVELAVTPPAEIRYSLDGSNPKEGRIYDEWIPIPDEQVLLQVCAKAGEAINVETFTIGAKGIQRAAIDEARPAKLVRQKPRFDSTQAVFEMISGLKDRQGVVFHGVTLTVGEGEQAVQLRFNDRSVTPATLEKVIAALREHLEEPDALIQLIIRDGADFGTGFDLKAFAQVARLELSPDTVEQ
;
A
#
# COMPACT_ATOMS: atom_id res chain seq x y z
N MET A 1 12.29 63.28 -9.40
CA MET A 1 10.81 63.35 -9.50
C MET A 1 10.13 62.85 -8.24
N ILE A 2 10.30 61.58 -7.83
CA ILE A 2 9.68 61.07 -6.59
C ILE A 2 10.03 61.93 -5.38
N LEU A 3 11.31 62.25 -5.17
CA LEU A 3 11.75 63.14 -4.08
C LEU A 3 11.05 64.50 -4.12
N SER A 4 10.95 65.12 -5.29
CA SER A 4 10.27 66.41 -5.48
C SER A 4 8.77 66.31 -5.16
N ALA A 5 8.09 65.25 -5.60
CA ALA A 5 6.68 64.99 -5.29
C ALA A 5 6.43 64.67 -3.81
N SER A 6 7.47 64.23 -3.09
CA SER A 6 7.41 63.93 -1.65
C SER A 6 7.48 65.20 -0.78
N LEU A 7 7.94 66.32 -1.34
CA LEU A 7 8.11 67.60 -0.63
C LEU A 7 6.88 68.52 -0.78
N SER A 8 5.77 68.04 -1.33
CA SER A 8 4.57 68.84 -1.54
C SER A 8 3.93 69.25 -0.21
N LEU A 9 3.92 70.57 0.07
CA LEU A 9 3.29 71.17 1.25
C LEU A 9 1.84 71.62 0.99
N ALA A 10 1.27 71.27 -0.16
CA ALA A 10 -0.07 71.69 -0.54
C ALA A 10 -1.12 71.01 0.36
N VAL A 11 -1.98 71.82 1.00
CA VAL A 11 -3.12 71.32 1.79
C VAL A 11 -4.04 70.52 0.86
N LYS A 12 -4.09 69.19 1.04
CA LYS A 12 -4.77 68.18 0.18
C LYS A 12 -4.04 67.75 -1.11
N GLY A 13 -2.77 68.11 -1.30
CA GLY A 13 -1.96 67.52 -2.37
C GLY A 13 -1.61 66.07 -2.05
N HIS A 14 -1.81 65.14 -2.99
CA HIS A 14 -1.31 63.78 -2.83
C HIS A 14 0.22 63.81 -2.73
N MET A 15 0.75 63.24 -1.65
CA MET A 15 2.19 63.18 -1.41
C MET A 15 2.74 61.92 -2.07
N GLY A 16 3.64 62.09 -3.04
CA GLY A 16 4.21 60.99 -3.81
C GLY A 16 3.67 60.85 -5.24
N LEU A 17 4.10 59.79 -5.93
CA LEU A 17 3.72 59.48 -7.31
C LEU A 17 3.24 58.03 -7.42
N ARG A 18 2.27 57.78 -8.30
CA ARG A 18 1.86 56.42 -8.67
C ARG A 18 2.92 55.76 -9.54
N ARG A 19 2.95 54.42 -9.53
CA ARG A 19 3.84 53.63 -10.40
C ARG A 19 3.67 54.02 -11.87
N GLU A 20 2.43 54.16 -12.33
CA GLU A 20 2.10 54.49 -13.71
C GLU A 20 2.64 55.87 -14.09
N GLU A 21 2.47 56.88 -13.22
CA GLU A 21 3.01 58.23 -13.42
C GLU A 21 4.54 58.21 -13.49
N ILE A 22 5.20 57.42 -12.63
CA ILE A 22 6.67 57.27 -12.67
C ILE A 22 7.12 56.67 -14.00
N LEU A 23 6.42 55.66 -14.51
CA LEU A 23 6.74 55.00 -15.78
C LEU A 23 6.44 55.91 -16.98
N GLU A 24 5.33 56.63 -16.95
CA GLU A 24 4.97 57.62 -17.97
C GLU A 24 6.03 58.71 -18.08
N TYR A 25 6.49 59.26 -16.94
CA TYR A 25 7.55 60.27 -16.95
C TYR A 25 8.92 59.75 -17.39
N LEU A 26 9.14 58.43 -17.37
CA LEU A 26 10.38 57.80 -17.83
C LEU A 26 10.28 57.27 -19.27
N ALA A 27 9.11 57.37 -19.90
CA ALA A 27 8.93 56.93 -21.28
C ALA A 27 9.82 57.74 -22.23
N ALA A 28 10.61 57.04 -23.05
CA ALA A 28 11.53 57.64 -24.01
C ALA A 28 11.54 56.85 -25.33
N PRO A 29 11.82 57.51 -26.48
CA PRO A 29 11.93 56.82 -27.76
C PRO A 29 12.95 55.68 -27.70
N ASN A 30 12.64 54.54 -28.30
CA ASN A 30 13.49 53.34 -28.33
C ASN A 30 13.77 52.68 -26.96
N ARG A 31 13.02 52.98 -25.90
CA ARG A 31 13.08 52.26 -24.61
C ARG A 31 11.73 51.64 -24.27
N LYS A 32 11.78 50.44 -23.69
CA LYS A 32 10.58 49.67 -23.33
C LYS A 32 10.14 50.02 -21.90
N PRO A 33 8.83 50.26 -21.64
CA PRO A 33 8.32 50.51 -20.30
C PRO A 33 8.67 49.43 -19.27
N GLU A 34 8.79 48.17 -19.68
CA GLU A 34 9.16 47.06 -18.79
C GLU A 34 10.56 47.23 -18.16
N GLU A 35 11.51 47.87 -18.87
CA GLU A 35 12.85 48.14 -18.35
C GLU A 35 12.77 49.05 -17.11
N PHE A 36 11.97 50.10 -17.20
CA PHE A 36 11.77 51.06 -16.10
C PHE A 36 10.95 50.45 -14.97
N ALA A 37 9.99 49.58 -15.28
CA ALA A 37 9.25 48.83 -14.26
C ALA A 37 10.19 47.95 -13.45
N GLN A 38 11.12 47.23 -14.09
CA GLN A 38 12.14 46.43 -13.38
C GLN A 38 13.13 47.30 -12.60
N ALA A 39 13.56 48.44 -13.16
CA ALA A 39 14.44 49.37 -12.48
C ALA A 39 13.77 49.98 -11.23
N PHE A 40 12.48 50.31 -11.31
CA PHE A 40 11.71 50.82 -10.18
C PHE A 40 11.57 49.77 -9.08
N GLU A 41 11.34 48.49 -9.41
CA GLU A 41 11.34 47.41 -8.42
C GLU A 41 12.71 47.28 -7.72
N ARG A 42 13.82 47.40 -8.46
CA ARG A 42 15.17 47.41 -7.87
C ARG A 42 15.40 48.63 -6.97
N LEU A 43 14.87 49.79 -7.35
CA LEU A 43 14.91 50.99 -6.53
C LEU A 43 14.12 50.77 -5.24
N ARG A 44 12.91 50.22 -5.32
CA ARG A 44 12.08 49.93 -4.14
C ARG A 44 12.79 49.01 -3.14
N LYS A 45 13.53 48.01 -3.62
CA LYS A 45 14.32 47.11 -2.78
C LYS A 45 15.56 47.76 -2.15
N SER A 46 16.13 48.80 -2.75
CA SER A 46 17.40 49.42 -2.31
C SER A 46 17.23 50.78 -1.63
N ALA A 47 16.15 51.49 -1.88
CA ALA A 47 15.89 52.82 -1.34
C ALA A 47 15.36 52.74 0.10
N TRP A 48 16.22 53.03 1.07
CA TRP A 48 15.93 52.92 2.51
C TRP A 48 14.87 53.88 3.04
N TYR A 49 14.57 54.93 2.29
CA TYR A 49 13.69 56.02 2.70
C TYR A 49 12.45 56.13 1.83
N LEU A 50 12.25 55.20 0.89
CA LEU A 50 11.08 55.16 0.02
C LEU A 50 9.96 54.39 0.73
N HIS A 51 8.83 55.06 0.93
CA HIS A 51 7.60 54.54 1.54
C HIS A 51 6.49 54.45 0.48
N ALA A 52 5.48 53.63 0.78
CA ALA A 52 4.28 53.49 -0.03
C ALA A 52 3.04 53.69 0.85
N ASP A 53 2.09 54.49 0.37
CA ASP A 53 0.74 54.63 0.95
C ASP A 53 -0.29 54.39 -0.16
N GLY A 54 -0.94 53.23 -0.13
CA GLY A 54 -1.73 52.73 -1.26
C GLY A 54 -0.87 52.61 -2.53
N GLU A 55 -1.22 53.36 -3.57
CA GLU A 55 -0.50 53.39 -4.85
C GLU A 55 0.60 54.46 -4.92
N LEU A 56 0.71 55.34 -3.91
CA LEU A 56 1.60 56.49 -3.92
C LEU A 56 2.94 56.18 -3.27
N PHE A 57 4.02 56.44 -4.00
CA PHE A 57 5.40 56.29 -3.52
C PHE A 57 6.02 57.64 -3.19
N TYR A 58 6.62 57.76 -2.01
CA TYR A 58 7.23 59.00 -1.53
C TYR A 58 8.41 58.74 -0.60
N PHE A 59 9.31 59.72 -0.47
CA PHE A 59 10.44 59.70 0.44
C PHE A 59 10.08 60.35 1.78
N LYS A 60 10.48 59.72 2.89
CA LYS A 60 10.47 60.29 4.25
C LYS A 60 11.87 60.35 4.82
N ASP A 61 12.07 61.15 5.86
CA ASP A 61 13.30 61.23 6.65
C ASP A 61 13.50 60.00 7.56
N THR A 62 12.45 59.21 7.79
CA THR A 62 12.51 57.94 8.52
C THR A 62 12.78 56.75 7.59
N GLU A 63 13.58 55.79 8.06
CA GLU A 63 13.80 54.50 7.37
C GLU A 63 12.48 53.76 7.15
N ASN A 64 12.35 53.06 6.02
CA ASN A 64 11.23 52.17 5.75
C ASN A 64 11.31 50.87 6.55
N LEU A 65 10.18 50.15 6.59
CA LEU A 65 10.05 48.91 7.36
C LEU A 65 11.15 47.90 6.98
N THR A 66 11.40 47.69 5.69
CA THR A 66 12.43 46.77 5.18
C THR A 66 13.84 47.11 5.70
N LYS A 67 14.25 48.39 5.66
CA LYS A 67 15.58 48.77 6.15
C LYS A 67 15.67 48.64 7.67
N ARG A 68 14.61 49.01 8.38
CA ARG A 68 14.53 48.86 9.84
C ARG A 68 14.68 47.39 10.25
N ILE A 69 13.97 46.48 9.57
CA ILE A 69 14.10 45.03 9.74
C ILE A 69 15.55 44.58 9.52
N GLN A 70 16.18 44.97 8.40
CA GLN A 70 17.57 44.58 8.12
C GLN A 70 18.56 45.07 9.19
N ARG A 71 18.44 46.32 9.63
CA ARG A 71 19.31 46.88 10.67
C ARG A 71 19.15 46.13 11.99
N GLU A 72 17.92 45.82 12.34
CA GLU A 72 17.58 45.13 13.58
C GLU A 72 17.99 43.65 13.55
N ALA A 73 17.78 42.99 12.41
CA ALA A 73 18.26 41.63 12.15
C ALA A 73 19.79 41.53 12.25
N GLN A 74 20.53 42.48 11.67
CA GLN A 74 22.00 42.53 11.77
C GLN A 74 22.49 42.84 13.19
N GLY A 75 21.71 43.58 13.98
CA GLY A 75 22.03 43.91 15.36
C GLY A 75 21.81 42.76 16.35
N LEU A 76 21.13 41.67 15.96
CA LEU A 76 20.83 40.54 16.84
C LEU A 76 22.08 39.71 17.15
N PRO A 77 22.47 39.56 18.43
CA PRO A 77 23.58 38.70 18.83
C PRO A 77 23.33 37.24 18.44
N LYS A 78 24.35 36.58 17.87
CA LYS A 78 24.25 35.17 17.42
C LYS A 78 23.75 34.22 18.52
N ALA A 79 24.25 34.36 19.75
CA ALA A 79 23.81 33.52 20.88
C ALA A 79 22.30 33.59 21.17
N LYS A 80 21.64 34.73 20.90
CA LYS A 80 20.18 34.85 21.05
C LYS A 80 19.44 34.10 19.93
N VAL A 81 19.97 34.17 18.71
CA VAL A 81 19.42 33.48 17.53
C VAL A 81 19.55 31.96 17.71
N ASP A 82 20.72 31.48 18.12
CA ASP A 82 20.94 30.05 18.37
C ASP A 82 20.01 29.51 19.46
N LYS A 83 19.83 30.27 20.56
CA LYS A 83 18.88 29.91 21.63
C LYS A 83 17.43 29.88 21.14
N ALA A 84 17.04 30.84 20.31
CA ALA A 84 15.70 30.87 19.71
C ALA A 84 15.47 29.68 18.79
N LEU A 85 16.45 29.36 17.94
CA LEU A 85 16.41 28.22 17.03
C LEU A 85 16.27 26.90 17.81
N ARG A 86 17.09 26.74 18.86
CA ARG A 86 17.04 25.59 19.77
C ARG A 86 15.64 25.41 20.35
N THR A 87 15.08 26.47 20.94
CA THR A 87 13.75 26.46 21.55
C THR A 87 12.65 26.10 20.54
N ARG A 88 12.71 26.64 19.31
CA ARG A 88 11.73 26.34 18.26
C ARG A 88 11.80 24.89 17.83
N LEU A 89 13.00 24.37 17.55
CA LEU A 89 13.18 22.98 17.14
C LEU A 89 12.79 21.99 18.24
N GLU A 90 13.11 22.29 19.51
CA GLU A 90 12.70 21.48 20.66
C GLU A 90 11.18 21.36 20.77
N GLY A 91 10.45 22.46 20.53
CA GLY A 91 8.99 22.47 20.54
C GLY A 91 8.38 21.66 19.39
N GLU A 92 8.91 21.81 18.17
CA GLU A 92 8.38 21.12 16.99
C GLU A 92 8.70 19.62 16.95
N LEU A 93 9.85 19.22 17.52
CA LEU A 93 10.31 17.83 17.55
C LEU A 93 9.92 17.08 18.82
N GLN A 94 9.16 17.70 19.73
CA GLN A 94 8.81 17.09 21.00
C GLN A 94 8.12 15.71 20.80
N PRO A 95 8.58 14.64 21.48
CA PRO A 95 8.02 13.31 21.29
C PRO A 95 6.68 13.14 22.01
N HIS A 96 5.62 12.97 21.24
CA HIS A 96 4.25 12.74 21.67
C HIS A 96 3.90 11.24 21.64
N SER A 97 4.08 10.56 20.50
CA SER A 97 3.82 9.11 20.37
C SER A 97 4.91 8.27 21.00
N LYS A 98 6.13 8.80 21.11
CA LYS A 98 7.30 8.20 21.74
C LYS A 98 7.67 6.84 21.16
N LYS A 99 7.30 6.52 19.90
CA LYS A 99 7.59 5.21 19.33
C LYS A 99 9.02 5.12 18.85
N ALA A 100 9.51 6.11 18.11
CA ALA A 100 10.88 6.15 17.60
C ALA A 100 11.90 6.61 18.65
N TYR A 101 11.66 7.74 19.30
CA TYR A 101 12.55 8.34 20.32
C TYR A 101 11.71 8.84 21.51
N GLN A 102 12.35 9.02 22.66
CA GLN A 102 11.68 9.48 23.89
C GLN A 102 12.23 10.82 24.39
N GLU A 103 13.42 11.20 23.95
CA GLU A 103 14.09 12.45 24.30
C GLU A 103 14.61 13.12 23.03
N VAL A 104 14.67 14.45 23.06
CA VAL A 104 15.19 15.29 21.98
C VAL A 104 16.22 16.23 22.56
N LEU A 105 17.38 16.29 21.93
CA LEU A 105 18.43 17.24 22.24
C LEU A 105 18.74 18.03 20.97
N VAL A 106 18.48 19.34 21.00
CA VAL A 106 18.78 20.21 19.87
C VAL A 106 20.12 20.91 20.10
N MET A 107 21.03 20.76 19.14
CA MET A 107 22.38 21.33 19.15
C MET A 107 23.12 21.12 20.49
N PRO A 108 23.09 19.92 21.10
CA PRO A 108 23.74 19.69 22.38
C PRO A 108 25.27 19.72 22.25
N GLU A 109 25.94 19.99 23.36
CA GLU A 109 27.35 19.64 23.49
C GLU A 109 27.50 18.11 23.59
N ILE A 110 28.65 17.57 23.18
CA ILE A 110 28.85 16.11 23.08
C ILE A 110 28.68 15.42 24.45
N ASP A 111 29.05 16.09 25.54
CA ASP A 111 28.97 15.60 26.92
C ASP A 111 27.55 15.61 27.52
N GLU A 112 26.64 16.40 26.93
CA GLU A 112 25.22 16.44 27.28
C GLU A 112 24.46 15.20 26.75
N ILE A 113 24.99 14.52 25.73
CA ILE A 113 24.30 13.38 25.09
C ILE A 113 24.43 12.13 25.97
N ARG A 114 23.31 11.70 26.57
CA ARG A 114 23.22 10.50 27.42
C ARG A 114 22.38 9.41 26.74
N LEU A 115 23.02 8.32 26.32
CA LEU A 115 22.34 7.19 25.63
C LEU A 115 21.98 6.02 26.55
N SER A 116 22.35 6.06 27.83
CA SER A 116 22.13 4.94 28.78
C SER A 116 20.65 4.66 29.10
N GLY A 117 19.80 5.68 28.97
CA GLY A 117 18.38 5.62 29.26
C GLY A 117 17.56 5.10 28.08
N SER A 118 16.89 6.03 27.41
CA SER A 118 16.01 5.82 26.26
C SER A 118 16.65 6.23 24.93
N ARG A 119 15.92 6.04 23.82
CA ARG A 119 16.36 6.50 22.50
C ARG A 119 16.27 8.02 22.42
N VAL A 120 17.34 8.65 21.93
CA VAL A 120 17.49 10.11 21.88
C VAL A 120 17.60 10.56 20.42
N LEU A 121 16.77 11.54 20.04
CA LEU A 121 16.94 12.29 18.80
C LEU A 121 17.87 13.48 19.07
N VAL A 122 19.01 13.51 18.39
CA VAL A 122 19.98 14.59 18.43
C VAL A 122 19.89 15.39 17.14
N VAL A 123 19.65 16.69 17.24
CA VAL A 123 19.59 17.59 16.07
C VAL A 123 20.88 18.37 16.00
N VAL A 124 21.61 18.25 14.89
CA VAL A 124 22.89 18.97 14.69
C VAL A 124 22.90 19.74 13.38
N PRO A 125 23.56 20.91 13.32
CA PRO A 125 23.73 21.62 12.07
C PRO A 125 24.60 20.81 11.10
N PRO A 126 24.40 20.96 9.77
CA PRO A 126 25.26 20.32 8.78
C PRO A 126 26.68 20.89 8.80
N ASP A 127 27.70 20.05 8.61
CA ASP A 127 29.13 20.39 8.58
C ASP A 127 29.80 20.05 7.22
N ASN A 128 29.00 19.85 6.17
CA ASN A 128 29.39 19.32 4.85
C ASN A 128 29.92 17.88 4.87
N ARG A 129 29.80 17.16 5.99
CA ARG A 129 30.12 15.73 6.10
C ARG A 129 28.87 14.91 6.37
N VAL A 130 28.93 13.63 6.00
CA VAL A 130 27.78 12.72 6.03
C VAL A 130 28.26 11.36 6.56
N PRO A 131 27.93 11.01 7.83
CA PRO A 131 27.39 11.86 8.89
C PRO A 131 28.38 12.96 9.34
N PRO A 132 27.92 13.96 10.12
CA PRO A 132 28.80 14.95 10.73
C PRO A 132 29.92 14.32 11.56
N ASP A 133 31.09 14.94 11.52
CA ASP A 133 32.35 14.33 11.99
C ASP A 133 32.35 14.08 13.50
N ASP A 134 31.87 15.06 14.26
CA ASP A 134 31.80 15.00 15.73
C ASP A 134 30.81 13.94 16.20
N ILE A 135 29.67 13.83 15.51
CA ILE A 135 28.68 12.78 15.74
C ILE A 135 29.26 11.40 15.41
N GLN A 136 30.04 11.28 14.33
CA GLN A 136 30.66 10.02 13.97
C GLN A 136 31.69 9.58 15.02
N ARG A 137 32.50 10.51 15.55
CA ARG A 137 33.46 10.25 16.63
C ARG A 137 32.76 9.86 17.92
N PHE A 138 31.69 10.58 18.28
CA PHE A 138 30.86 10.26 19.43
C PHE A 138 30.22 8.87 19.31
N TYR A 139 29.61 8.56 18.16
CA TYR A 139 28.98 7.25 17.92
C TYR A 139 29.98 6.08 18.04
N ARG A 140 31.25 6.29 17.68
CA ARG A 140 32.30 5.29 17.84
C ARG A 140 32.71 5.07 19.30
N SER A 141 32.58 6.08 20.16
CA SER A 141 33.00 5.99 21.58
C SER A 141 31.92 5.43 22.51
N VAL A 142 30.64 5.50 22.12
CA VAL A 142 29.52 5.01 22.95
C VAL A 142 29.27 3.51 22.84
N THR A 143 28.80 2.90 23.93
CA THR A 143 28.38 1.49 23.97
C THR A 143 26.95 1.31 23.46
N ASP A 144 26.03 2.17 23.87
CA ASP A 144 24.60 2.09 23.58
C ASP A 144 24.29 2.74 22.22
N LYS A 145 24.98 2.25 21.19
CA LYS A 145 24.93 2.75 19.82
C LYS A 145 23.52 2.76 19.26
N ASN A 146 22.72 1.76 19.61
CA ASN A 146 21.37 1.60 19.08
C ASN A 146 20.36 2.61 19.67
N HIS A 147 20.78 3.53 20.53
CA HIS A 147 19.91 4.56 21.09
C HIS A 147 20.04 5.94 20.44
N LEU A 148 20.96 6.11 19.50
CA LEU A 148 21.19 7.38 18.84
C LEU A 148 20.36 7.50 17.56
N LEU A 149 19.57 8.56 17.44
CA LEU A 149 18.97 9.04 16.19
C LEU A 149 19.49 10.45 15.93
N VAL A 150 19.92 10.77 14.71
CA VAL A 150 20.45 12.12 14.42
C VAL A 150 19.71 12.75 13.26
N LEU A 151 19.28 14.00 13.43
CA LEU A 151 18.68 14.81 12.37
C LEU A 151 19.67 15.92 11.99
N SER A 152 20.04 16.00 10.71
CA SER A 152 20.93 17.01 10.17
C SER A 152 20.66 17.24 8.67
N GLY A 153 21.62 17.80 7.94
CA GLY A 153 21.57 18.02 6.50
C GLY A 153 22.92 17.87 5.83
N ASN A 154 23.03 18.37 4.61
CA ASN A 154 24.25 18.28 3.81
C ASN A 154 25.05 19.58 3.70
N ASP A 155 24.38 20.72 3.65
CA ASP A 155 24.99 21.96 3.17
C ASP A 155 25.03 23.02 4.27
N THR A 156 26.23 23.40 4.67
CA THR A 156 26.48 24.50 5.63
C THR A 156 25.85 25.82 5.19
N HIS A 157 25.70 26.08 3.88
CA HIS A 157 25.04 27.29 3.38
C HIS A 157 23.54 27.30 3.69
N MET A 158 22.91 26.15 3.90
CA MET A 158 21.51 26.09 4.32
C MET A 158 21.38 26.47 5.80
N ALA A 159 22.36 26.12 6.64
CA ALA A 159 22.39 26.54 8.03
C ALA A 159 22.48 28.07 8.19
N SER A 160 23.28 28.75 7.36
CA SER A 160 23.33 30.22 7.37
C SER A 160 22.01 30.84 6.94
N ARG A 161 21.28 30.23 5.98
CA ARG A 161 19.94 30.69 5.59
C ARG A 161 18.92 30.59 6.72
N VAL A 162 18.98 29.52 7.52
CA VAL A 162 18.14 29.38 8.72
C VAL A 162 18.44 30.49 9.72
N GLU A 163 19.72 30.77 9.97
CA GLU A 163 20.14 31.85 10.87
C GLU A 163 19.66 33.23 10.38
N GLU A 164 19.78 33.51 9.08
CA GLU A 164 19.31 34.75 8.45
C GLU A 164 17.78 34.90 8.52
N ALA A 165 17.03 33.87 8.12
CA ALA A 165 15.57 33.89 8.16
C ALA A 165 15.03 34.06 9.60
N LEU A 166 15.69 33.44 10.58
CA LEU A 166 15.30 33.57 11.98
C LEU A 166 15.59 34.98 12.54
N ARG A 167 16.73 35.59 12.15
CA ARG A 167 17.03 36.99 12.51
C ARG A 167 15.99 37.94 11.93
N GLU A 168 15.60 37.74 10.68
CA GLU A 168 14.58 38.53 10.02
C GLU A 168 13.23 38.41 10.73
N LEU A 169 12.76 37.19 11.00
CA LEU A 169 11.52 36.96 11.74
C LEU A 169 11.50 37.65 13.11
N TYR A 170 12.56 37.48 13.91
CA TYR A 170 12.66 38.12 15.23
C TYR A 170 12.69 39.64 15.16
N ALA A 171 13.38 40.20 14.16
CA ALA A 171 13.42 41.64 13.94
C ALA A 171 12.01 42.15 13.60
N ILE A 172 11.29 41.47 12.71
CA ILE A 172 9.91 41.86 12.34
C ILE A 172 8.98 41.75 13.56
N GLU A 173 9.03 40.66 14.33
CA GLU A 173 8.21 40.49 15.53
C GLU A 173 8.45 41.59 16.57
N HIS A 174 9.71 41.98 16.78
CA HIS A 174 10.05 43.05 17.72
C HIS A 174 9.56 44.41 17.21
N ILE A 175 9.72 44.70 15.91
CA ILE A 175 9.18 45.91 15.29
C ILE A 175 7.65 45.94 15.40
N ALA A 176 6.97 44.83 15.09
CA ALA A 176 5.52 44.72 15.15
C ALA A 176 4.97 44.98 16.56
N LYS A 177 5.66 44.49 17.61
CA LYS A 177 5.31 44.78 19.02
C LYS A 177 5.44 46.27 19.39
N SER A 178 6.28 47.03 18.67
CA SER A 178 6.45 48.46 18.88
C SER A 178 5.43 49.32 18.12
N LEU A 179 4.65 48.73 17.21
CA LEU A 179 3.67 49.43 16.39
C LEU A 179 2.27 49.38 17.01
N ASN A 180 1.51 50.45 16.85
CA ASN A 180 0.10 50.49 17.25
C ASN A 180 -0.78 49.84 16.18
N SER A 181 -1.86 49.17 16.59
CA SER A 181 -2.77 48.47 15.68
C SER A 181 -3.52 49.37 14.68
N SER A 182 -3.51 50.69 14.89
CA SER A 182 -4.11 51.69 14.00
C SER A 182 -3.15 52.20 12.93
N ASP A 183 -1.87 51.83 12.98
CA ASP A 183 -0.86 52.26 12.01
C ASP A 183 -0.97 51.41 10.73
N PRO A 184 -1.03 51.99 9.51
CA PRO A 184 -0.96 51.22 8.27
C PRO A 184 0.30 50.33 8.17
N LEU A 185 1.39 50.67 8.87
CA LEU A 185 2.60 49.84 8.97
C LEU A 185 2.36 48.54 9.77
N TYR A 186 1.36 48.50 10.65
CA TYR A 186 1.04 47.30 11.42
C TYR A 186 0.57 46.16 10.50
N LEU A 187 -0.29 46.47 9.53
CA LEU A 187 -0.77 45.46 8.56
C LEU A 187 0.40 44.92 7.72
N GLN A 188 1.27 45.81 7.23
CA GLN A 188 2.48 45.44 6.48
C GLN A 188 3.44 44.60 7.32
N ALA A 189 3.57 44.89 8.62
CA ALA A 189 4.39 44.10 9.53
C ALA A 189 3.80 42.69 9.75
N GLN A 190 2.48 42.54 9.84
CA GLN A 190 1.84 41.22 9.93
C GLN A 190 2.06 40.38 8.68
N GLU A 191 1.87 40.96 7.49
CA GLU A 191 2.18 40.29 6.22
C GLU A 191 3.65 39.86 6.14
N ALA A 192 4.57 40.73 6.61
CA ALA A 192 5.99 40.41 6.67
C ALA A 192 6.31 39.29 7.68
N ILE A 193 5.57 39.16 8.80
CA ILE A 193 5.72 38.04 9.75
C ILE A 193 5.35 36.74 9.05
N GLU A 194 4.21 36.69 8.35
CA GLU A 194 3.77 35.49 7.64
C GLU A 194 4.78 35.07 6.55
N GLU A 195 5.29 36.03 5.77
CA GLU A 195 6.32 35.78 4.76
C GLU A 195 7.63 35.27 5.40
N ALA A 196 8.09 35.89 6.48
CA ALA A 196 9.29 35.49 7.20
C ALA A 196 9.15 34.12 7.87
N GLU A 197 7.97 33.78 8.40
CA GLU A 197 7.67 32.47 8.96
C GLU A 197 7.70 31.39 7.86
N GLY A 198 7.08 31.66 6.71
CA GLY A 198 7.15 30.79 5.54
C GLY A 198 8.58 30.56 5.05
N SER A 199 9.38 31.63 4.97
CA SER A 199 10.80 31.58 4.62
C SER A 199 11.61 30.75 5.61
N LEU A 200 11.38 30.92 6.91
CA LEU A 200 12.02 30.12 7.95
C LEU A 200 11.66 28.63 7.84
N ILE A 201 10.39 28.29 7.63
CA ILE A 201 9.95 26.90 7.46
C ILE A 201 10.64 26.25 6.25
N GLN A 202 10.74 26.96 5.12
CA GLN A 202 11.45 26.48 3.94
C GLN A 202 12.95 26.29 4.20
N ALA A 203 13.59 27.22 4.92
CA ALA A 203 14.99 27.11 5.29
C ALA A 203 15.23 25.91 6.22
N LEU A 204 14.36 25.68 7.20
CA LEU A 204 14.42 24.52 8.10
C LEU A 204 14.23 23.20 7.33
N GLN A 205 13.27 23.14 6.40
CA GLN A 205 13.02 21.99 5.52
C GLN A 205 14.24 21.64 4.66
N GLY A 206 14.90 22.66 4.11
CA GLY A 206 16.11 22.49 3.31
C GLY A 206 17.32 22.06 4.14
N THR A 207 17.42 22.53 5.38
CA THR A 207 18.57 22.30 6.26
C THR A 207 18.49 20.96 6.99
N TYR A 208 17.34 20.57 7.51
CA TYR A 208 17.15 19.35 8.30
C TYR A 208 16.44 18.27 7.48
N ASN A 209 17.12 17.76 6.45
CA ASN A 209 16.57 16.83 5.47
C ASN A 209 17.22 15.44 5.49
N ARG A 210 18.13 15.16 6.42
CA ARG A 210 18.76 13.85 6.58
C ARG A 210 18.62 13.31 7.99
N LEU A 211 18.20 12.07 8.05
CA LEU A 211 18.12 11.27 9.26
C LEU A 211 19.27 10.26 9.26
N PHE A 212 20.01 10.17 10.36
CA PHE A 212 21.03 9.16 10.56
C PHE A 212 20.63 8.21 11.67
N TYR A 213 20.73 6.91 11.39
CA TYR A 213 20.34 5.86 12.32
C TYR A 213 21.41 4.76 12.39
N PRO A 214 21.45 3.98 13.48
CA PRO A 214 22.41 2.88 13.66
C PRO A 214 22.05 1.71 12.72
N GLY A 215 23.03 1.25 11.94
CA GLY A 215 22.93 0.09 11.05
C GLY A 215 24.19 -0.79 11.10
N THR A 216 24.32 -1.74 10.17
CA THR A 216 25.43 -2.70 10.10
C THR A 216 26.80 -2.02 10.04
N ASP A 217 26.93 -1.03 9.16
CA ASP A 217 28.19 -0.36 8.84
C ASP A 217 28.32 1.01 9.53
N GLY A 218 27.75 1.14 10.72
CA GLY A 218 27.77 2.36 11.52
C GLY A 218 26.50 3.21 11.34
N LEU A 219 26.65 4.54 11.29
CA LEU A 219 25.53 5.44 11.08
C LEU A 219 25.18 5.51 9.59
N GLN A 220 24.00 5.01 9.25
CA GLN A 220 23.43 5.05 7.91
C GLN A 220 22.59 6.32 7.74
N ALA A 221 22.57 6.88 6.53
CA ALA A 221 21.85 8.11 6.22
C ALA A 221 20.61 7.82 5.36
N ALA A 222 19.46 8.38 5.75
CA ALA A 222 18.23 8.40 4.98
C ALA A 222 17.81 9.84 4.68
N THR A 223 17.50 10.13 3.42
CA THR A 223 17.00 11.44 2.99
C THR A 223 15.49 11.54 3.22
N ILE A 224 15.05 12.62 3.84
CA ILE A 224 13.65 12.97 4.03
C ILE A 224 13.15 13.66 2.77
N GLU A 225 12.46 12.92 1.91
CA GLU A 225 11.89 13.48 0.67
C GLU A 225 10.80 14.50 0.99
N ASN A 226 10.88 15.67 0.36
CA ASN A 226 10.03 16.84 0.60
C ASN A 226 10.24 17.55 1.94
N GLY A 227 11.31 17.22 2.67
CA GLY A 227 11.66 17.88 3.94
C GLY A 227 10.65 17.62 5.06
N LEU A 228 10.95 18.17 6.24
CA LEU A 228 10.08 18.06 7.41
C LEU A 228 8.92 19.07 7.33
N LYS A 229 7.68 18.60 7.41
CA LYS A 229 6.53 19.51 7.46
C LYS A 229 6.41 20.13 8.85
N PHE A 230 7.01 21.29 9.04
CA PHE A 230 6.83 22.14 10.22
C PHE A 230 5.45 22.80 10.17
N GLY A 231 4.77 22.88 11.32
CA GLY A 231 3.41 23.43 11.42
C GLY A 231 2.34 22.37 11.75
N GLN A 232 1.39 22.75 12.60
CA GLN A 232 0.32 21.87 13.08
C GLN A 232 -0.76 21.66 12.02
N SER A 233 -0.61 20.64 11.19
CA SER A 233 -1.77 20.05 10.49
C SER A 233 -2.24 18.82 11.28
N THR A 234 -3.52 18.78 11.60
CA THR A 234 -4.16 17.72 12.37
C THR A 234 -3.90 16.37 11.71
N GLY A 235 -3.01 15.56 12.31
CA GLY A 235 -2.71 14.18 11.86
C GLY A 235 -1.31 13.93 11.29
N ASN A 236 -0.49 14.95 11.00
CA ASN A 236 0.86 14.78 10.42
C ASN A 236 1.94 15.49 11.26
N SER A 237 2.17 15.01 12.49
CA SER A 237 3.30 15.51 13.29
C SER A 237 4.65 15.18 12.62
N ILE A 238 5.69 15.96 12.96
CA ILE A 238 7.06 15.66 12.50
C ILE A 238 7.50 14.29 13.02
N GLU A 239 7.17 13.97 14.27
CA GLU A 239 7.44 12.65 14.86
C GLU A 239 6.84 11.51 14.03
N SER A 240 5.58 11.63 13.60
CA SER A 240 4.93 10.61 12.75
C SER A 240 5.60 10.48 11.38
N GLN A 241 6.13 11.56 10.81
CA GLN A 241 6.91 11.51 9.56
C GLN A 241 8.23 10.75 9.76
N LEU A 242 8.94 11.01 10.85
CA LEU A 242 10.18 10.31 11.20
C LEU A 242 9.91 8.82 11.49
N GLU A 243 8.83 8.50 12.22
CA GLU A 243 8.40 7.13 12.49
C GLU A 243 8.08 6.37 11.19
N ALA A 244 7.35 7.00 10.27
CA ALA A 244 7.04 6.40 8.97
C ALA A 244 8.29 6.18 8.11
N LEU A 245 9.25 7.11 8.12
CA LEU A 245 10.51 6.96 7.41
C LEU A 245 11.35 5.82 7.98
N LEU A 246 11.48 5.74 9.31
CA LEU A 246 12.21 4.67 9.99
C LEU A 246 11.57 3.28 9.79
N ALA A 247 10.25 3.22 9.62
CA ALA A 247 9.52 1.99 9.32
C ALA A 247 9.53 1.62 7.83
N SER A 248 10.14 2.43 6.98
CA SER A 248 10.22 2.15 5.53
C SER A 248 11.45 1.32 5.18
N THR A 249 11.44 0.75 3.98
CA THR A 249 12.58 0.02 3.41
C THR A 249 13.83 0.89 3.21
N ARG A 250 13.71 2.23 3.25
CA ARG A 250 14.86 3.15 3.16
C ARG A 250 15.71 3.16 4.42
N CYS A 251 15.10 2.78 5.54
CA CYS A 251 15.79 2.64 6.81
C CYS A 251 15.94 1.16 7.22
N ASP A 252 15.90 0.23 6.26
CA ASP A 252 15.91 -1.22 6.52
C ASP A 252 14.83 -1.67 7.53
N ASN A 253 13.70 -0.97 7.57
CA ASN A 253 12.64 -1.14 8.58
C ASN A 253 13.16 -1.02 10.01
N LYS A 254 14.07 -0.06 10.26
CA LYS A 254 14.68 0.20 11.56
C LYS A 254 13.65 0.33 12.67
N LEU A 255 12.49 0.93 12.42
CA LEU A 255 11.37 0.96 13.36
C LEU A 255 10.31 -0.07 12.99
N ALA A 256 10.18 -1.10 13.82
CA ALA A 256 9.28 -2.23 13.64
C ALA A 256 7.82 -1.91 14.03
N LEU A 257 7.16 -1.00 13.30
CA LEU A 257 5.75 -0.65 13.56
C LEU A 257 4.76 -1.81 13.31
N ASP A 258 5.15 -2.79 12.50
CA ASP A 258 4.38 -3.99 12.20
C ASP A 258 4.55 -5.10 13.24
N ALA A 259 5.48 -4.96 14.20
CA ALA A 259 5.70 -5.95 15.26
C ALA A 259 4.43 -6.26 16.05
N GLU A 260 3.56 -5.28 16.27
CA GLU A 260 2.27 -5.47 16.94
C GLU A 260 1.31 -6.37 16.14
N ARG A 261 1.45 -6.41 14.81
CA ARG A 261 0.61 -7.23 13.91
C ARG A 261 1.21 -8.61 13.65
N ASP A 262 2.53 -8.69 13.50
CA ASP A 262 3.27 -9.93 13.30
C ASP A 262 4.53 -9.97 14.17
N PRO A 263 4.45 -10.50 15.41
CA PRO A 263 5.60 -10.55 16.32
C PRO A 263 6.58 -11.68 16.02
N LEU A 264 6.20 -12.66 15.17
CA LEU A 264 6.98 -13.89 14.97
C LEU A 264 8.40 -13.65 14.39
N PRO A 265 8.60 -12.77 13.38
CA PRO A 265 9.93 -12.47 12.86
C PRO A 265 10.83 -11.87 13.94
N TYR A 266 10.30 -10.92 14.72
CA TYR A 266 11.04 -10.23 15.78
C TYR A 266 11.41 -11.14 16.94
N LEU A 267 10.57 -12.13 17.28
CA LEU A 267 10.91 -13.17 18.25
C LEU A 267 12.08 -14.04 17.77
N ALA A 268 12.09 -14.43 16.49
CA ALA A 268 13.18 -15.20 15.92
C ALA A 268 14.50 -14.39 15.86
N MET A 269 14.43 -13.13 15.43
CA MET A 269 15.59 -12.23 15.43
C MET A 269 16.11 -11.99 16.85
N ALA A 270 15.23 -11.79 17.84
CA ALA A 270 15.65 -11.61 19.23
C ALA A 270 16.41 -12.83 19.74
N GLU A 271 15.92 -14.03 19.41
CA GLU A 271 16.58 -15.28 19.76
C GLU A 271 17.97 -15.40 19.11
N GLU A 272 18.17 -14.91 17.89
CA GLU A 272 19.46 -14.97 17.19
C GLU A 272 20.44 -13.90 17.69
N ASP A 273 20.00 -12.65 17.79
CA ASP A 273 20.87 -11.48 17.96
C ASP A 273 21.07 -11.06 19.43
N LEU A 274 20.11 -11.34 20.32
CA LEU A 274 20.12 -10.82 21.70
C LEU A 274 20.50 -11.86 22.76
N TRP A 275 20.49 -13.15 22.42
CA TRP A 275 20.95 -14.19 23.32
C TRP A 275 22.43 -14.50 23.07
N PRO A 276 23.15 -14.98 24.10
CA PRO A 276 24.51 -15.49 23.91
C PRO A 276 24.48 -16.70 22.96
N SER A 277 25.46 -16.82 22.07
CA SER A 277 25.52 -17.90 21.08
C SER A 277 25.53 -19.31 21.70
N ASN A 278 26.11 -19.45 22.90
CA ASN A 278 26.29 -20.74 23.57
C ASN A 278 25.25 -21.03 24.66
N ASP A 279 24.50 -20.02 25.11
CA ASP A 279 23.58 -20.15 26.25
C ASP A 279 22.13 -19.88 25.85
N ARG A 280 21.24 -20.77 26.31
CA ARG A 280 19.79 -20.63 26.10
C ARG A 280 19.10 -19.81 27.18
N ARG A 281 19.79 -19.59 28.29
CA ARG A 281 19.30 -18.90 29.47
C ARG A 281 20.16 -17.67 29.70
N THR A 282 19.56 -16.50 29.85
CA THR A 282 20.29 -15.26 30.08
C THR A 282 19.46 -14.32 30.97
N PRO A 283 20.08 -13.47 31.80
CA PRO A 283 19.37 -12.43 32.52
C PRO A 283 18.63 -11.49 31.56
N TRP A 284 17.38 -11.12 31.85
CA TRP A 284 16.63 -10.21 30.98
C TRP A 284 17.34 -8.86 30.78
N ARG A 285 18.01 -8.35 31.82
CA ARG A 285 18.83 -7.14 31.76
C ARG A 285 19.95 -7.20 30.70
N ASP A 286 20.52 -8.39 30.46
CA ASP A 286 21.59 -8.58 29.48
C ASP A 286 21.03 -8.55 28.06
N VAL A 287 19.82 -9.12 27.86
CA VAL A 287 19.07 -9.02 26.59
C VAL A 287 18.75 -7.56 26.27
N LEU A 288 18.25 -6.81 27.26
CA LEU A 288 18.01 -5.37 27.13
C LEU A 288 19.32 -4.66 26.76
N SER A 289 20.42 -4.91 27.49
CA SER A 289 21.72 -4.28 27.21
C SER A 289 22.21 -4.58 25.79
N ARG A 290 22.12 -5.82 25.30
CA ARG A 290 22.50 -6.17 23.93
C ARG A 290 21.62 -5.47 22.89
N ALA A 291 20.32 -5.34 23.15
CA ALA A 291 19.43 -4.60 22.25
C ALA A 291 19.80 -3.12 22.14
N LYS A 292 20.29 -2.51 23.24
CA LYS A 292 20.80 -1.12 23.25
C LYS A 292 22.14 -0.99 22.53
N SER A 293 23.01 -1.98 22.64
CA SER A 293 24.36 -1.91 22.06
C SER A 293 24.44 -2.39 20.61
N ASN A 294 23.53 -3.25 20.17
CA ASN A 294 23.54 -3.84 18.82
C ASN A 294 22.92 -2.88 17.79
N PRO A 295 23.69 -2.30 16.85
CA PRO A 295 23.16 -1.38 15.84
C PRO A 295 22.23 -2.03 14.83
N THR A 296 22.33 -3.33 14.57
CA THR A 296 21.47 -4.02 13.58
C THR A 296 20.09 -4.34 14.13
N TRP A 297 19.95 -4.38 15.45
CA TRP A 297 18.70 -4.71 16.11
C TRP A 297 17.62 -3.65 15.78
N PRO A 298 16.44 -4.06 15.26
CA PRO A 298 15.35 -3.14 14.97
C PRO A 298 14.75 -2.56 16.25
N TRP A 299 14.34 -1.31 16.17
CA TRP A 299 13.63 -0.61 17.22
C TRP A 299 12.19 -1.10 17.30
N LEU A 300 11.86 -1.72 18.43
CA LEU A 300 10.47 -1.96 18.78
C LEU A 300 9.81 -0.65 19.24
N PRO A 301 8.53 -0.42 18.93
CA PRO A 301 7.82 0.80 19.29
C PRO A 301 7.83 1.07 20.80
N GLY A 302 8.19 2.28 21.18
CA GLY A 302 8.15 2.74 22.58
C GLY A 302 9.29 2.22 23.44
N SER A 303 9.30 2.65 24.71
CA SER A 303 10.31 2.24 25.69
C SER A 303 10.13 0.82 26.22
N LYS A 304 8.90 0.28 26.12
CA LYS A 304 8.53 -1.07 26.59
C LYS A 304 8.34 -2.08 25.44
N GLY A 305 8.75 -1.74 24.21
CA GLY A 305 8.54 -2.60 23.06
C GLY A 305 9.14 -3.99 23.21
N LEU A 306 10.34 -4.09 23.80
CA LEU A 306 11.02 -5.37 24.03
C LEU A 306 10.39 -6.18 25.18
N ASP A 307 9.91 -5.52 26.24
CA ASP A 307 9.14 -6.19 27.31
C ASP A 307 7.78 -6.70 26.82
N TRP A 308 7.15 -5.96 25.90
CA TRP A 308 5.96 -6.41 25.20
C TRP A 308 6.27 -7.64 24.33
N LEU A 309 7.35 -7.62 23.57
CA LEU A 309 7.78 -8.77 22.75
C LEU A 309 8.07 -10.00 23.63
N LYS A 310 8.68 -9.81 24.81
CA LYS A 310 8.85 -10.86 25.82
C LYS A 310 7.52 -11.47 26.25
N SER A 311 6.53 -10.64 26.55
CA SER A 311 5.21 -11.10 26.95
C SER A 311 4.56 -11.96 25.85
N GLN A 312 4.73 -11.58 24.57
CA GLN A 312 4.28 -12.40 23.43
C GLN A 312 5.04 -13.73 23.32
N GLY A 313 6.37 -13.72 23.50
CA GLY A 313 7.19 -14.93 23.48
C GLY A 313 6.81 -15.93 24.58
N ILE A 314 6.47 -15.43 25.77
CA ILE A 314 5.97 -16.25 26.89
C ILE A 314 4.56 -16.79 26.58
N ALA A 315 3.65 -15.94 26.09
CA ALA A 315 2.28 -16.34 25.75
C ALA A 315 2.23 -17.45 24.68
N GLN A 316 3.18 -17.44 23.73
CA GLN A 316 3.32 -18.47 22.70
C GLN A 316 4.11 -19.71 23.16
N GLY A 317 4.58 -19.73 24.42
CA GLY A 317 5.37 -20.84 24.98
C GLY A 317 6.78 -20.95 24.41
N ARG A 318 7.26 -19.93 23.67
CA ARG A 318 8.64 -19.89 23.12
C ARG A 318 9.65 -19.57 24.19
N TRP A 319 9.31 -18.70 25.13
CA TRP A 319 10.20 -18.29 26.23
C TRP A 319 9.61 -18.67 27.58
N ARG A 320 10.47 -18.95 28.55
CA ARG A 320 10.10 -19.21 29.94
C ARG A 320 10.84 -18.26 30.84
N GLU A 321 10.10 -17.58 31.71
CA GLU A 321 10.68 -16.70 32.72
C GLU A 321 10.88 -17.47 34.03
N GLY A 322 12.10 -17.45 34.54
CA GLY A 322 12.43 -17.94 35.88
C GLY A 322 12.08 -16.89 36.94
N SER A 323 11.82 -17.35 38.17
CA SER A 323 11.57 -16.47 39.32
C SER A 323 12.77 -15.59 39.72
N ASP A 324 13.94 -15.83 39.11
CA ASP A 324 15.19 -15.11 39.34
C ASP A 324 15.47 -14.01 38.30
N GLY A 325 14.51 -13.68 37.43
CA GLY A 325 14.65 -12.65 36.39
C GLY A 325 15.45 -13.10 35.16
N TRP A 326 15.70 -14.41 35.05
CA TRP A 326 16.30 -15.02 33.87
C TRP A 326 15.23 -15.43 32.87
N ILE A 327 15.58 -15.35 31.60
CA ILE A 327 14.74 -15.83 30.52
C ILE A 327 15.41 -17.00 29.80
N GLU A 328 14.65 -18.07 29.59
CA GLU A 328 15.09 -19.26 28.88
C GLU A 328 14.32 -19.40 27.57
N LYS A 329 15.05 -19.66 26.48
CA LYS A 329 14.43 -20.17 25.24
C LYS A 329 13.89 -21.57 25.54
N ALA A 330 12.60 -21.79 25.33
CA ALA A 330 12.04 -23.12 25.36
C ALA A 330 12.86 -24.02 24.44
N HIS A 331 13.04 -25.28 24.85
CA HIS A 331 13.66 -26.28 24.00
C HIS A 331 12.90 -26.32 22.66
N SER A 332 13.49 -25.73 21.61
CA SER A 332 13.30 -26.31 20.29
C SER A 332 13.74 -27.76 20.46
N PRO A 333 12.90 -28.77 20.17
CA PRO A 333 13.35 -30.15 20.20
C PRO A 333 14.65 -30.20 19.41
N LYS A 334 15.74 -30.72 20.01
CA LYS A 334 17.05 -30.86 19.35
C LYS A 334 16.79 -31.30 17.92
N LYS A 335 17.31 -30.53 16.95
CA LYS A 335 17.18 -30.77 15.51
C LYS A 335 17.34 -32.26 15.23
N LYS A 336 16.22 -32.96 15.12
CA LYS A 336 16.16 -34.32 14.60
C LYS A 336 15.65 -34.15 13.18
N HIS A 337 16.59 -34.34 12.25
CA HIS A 337 16.41 -34.39 10.80
C HIS A 337 16.04 -33.05 10.13
N PRO A 338 16.47 -32.82 8.88
CA PRO A 338 15.96 -31.71 8.09
C PRO A 338 14.44 -31.84 7.97
N SER A 339 13.70 -30.99 8.67
CA SER A 339 12.24 -30.91 8.58
C SER A 339 11.86 -29.91 7.49
N ILE A 340 11.06 -30.35 6.53
CA ILE A 340 10.47 -29.49 5.51
C ILE A 340 9.34 -28.67 6.16
N SER A 341 9.51 -27.34 6.26
CA SER A 341 8.45 -26.44 6.71
C SER A 341 7.61 -25.95 5.52
N SER A 342 6.30 -26.17 5.55
CA SER A 342 5.38 -25.62 4.55
C SER A 342 5.03 -24.17 4.87
N THR A 343 5.71 -23.20 4.26
CA THR A 343 5.30 -21.79 4.33
C THR A 343 4.14 -21.56 3.36
N ARG A 344 3.02 -21.00 3.83
CA ARG A 344 1.92 -20.56 2.96
C ARG A 344 2.25 -19.17 2.40
N PRO A 345 2.38 -18.97 1.08
CA PRO A 345 2.38 -17.64 0.52
C PRO A 345 0.96 -17.04 0.62
N ARG A 346 0.87 -15.77 0.97
CA ARG A 346 -0.37 -14.99 0.92
C ARG A 346 -0.70 -14.74 -0.57
N MET A 347 -1.78 -15.36 -1.08
CA MET A 347 -2.17 -15.22 -2.49
C MET A 347 -2.71 -13.82 -2.79
N SER A 348 -2.16 -13.18 -3.83
CA SER A 348 -2.85 -12.15 -4.61
C SER A 348 -3.99 -12.80 -5.42
N ARG A 349 -5.05 -12.04 -5.68
CA ARG A 349 -6.38 -12.55 -6.08
C ARG A 349 -6.50 -13.01 -7.54
N ARG A 350 -5.41 -13.22 -8.27
CA ARG A 350 -5.42 -13.66 -9.67
C ARG A 350 -4.18 -14.51 -9.96
N GLU A 351 -4.24 -15.81 -9.68
CA GLU A 351 -3.45 -16.84 -10.36
C GLU A 351 -3.92 -18.22 -9.90
N ARG A 352 -3.91 -19.19 -10.81
CA ARG A 352 -4.46 -20.53 -10.59
C ARG A 352 -3.75 -21.20 -9.41
N SER A 353 -4.55 -21.82 -8.55
CA SER A 353 -4.14 -22.52 -7.33
C SER A 353 -3.04 -23.57 -7.60
N CYS A 354 -1.79 -23.16 -7.49
CA CYS A 354 -0.64 -24.02 -7.25
C CYS A 354 0.33 -23.26 -6.36
N SER A 355 0.26 -23.48 -5.04
CA SER A 355 1.33 -23.02 -4.14
C SER A 355 2.65 -23.68 -4.58
N PRO A 356 3.72 -22.91 -4.87
CA PRO A 356 5.05 -23.48 -4.90
C PRO A 356 5.44 -23.79 -3.45
N LEU A 357 5.71 -25.07 -3.17
CA LEU A 357 6.45 -25.46 -1.97
C LEU A 357 7.91 -25.10 -2.25
N CYS A 358 8.38 -23.96 -1.74
CA CYS A 358 9.82 -23.67 -1.72
C CYS A 358 10.41 -24.31 -0.45
N PRO A 359 11.36 -25.25 -0.58
CA PRO A 359 12.16 -25.65 0.57
C PRO A 359 13.02 -24.45 0.98
N VAL A 360 12.87 -23.97 2.21
CA VAL A 360 13.83 -23.03 2.80
C VAL A 360 15.01 -23.87 3.27
N MET A 361 16.12 -23.79 2.53
CA MET A 361 17.39 -24.39 2.92
C MET A 361 18.44 -23.30 3.15
N PRO A 362 19.43 -23.50 4.04
CA PRO A 362 20.42 -22.48 4.40
C PRO A 362 21.52 -22.21 3.34
N ASP A 363 21.45 -22.79 2.13
CA ASP A 363 22.52 -22.71 1.13
C ASP A 363 21.98 -23.05 -0.29
N PRO A 364 22.30 -22.30 -1.37
CA PRO A 364 21.67 -22.48 -2.69
C PRO A 364 22.11 -23.70 -3.52
N THR A 365 22.92 -24.62 -2.97
CA THR A 365 23.63 -25.64 -3.78
C THR A 365 23.14 -27.09 -3.66
N ARG A 366 22.01 -27.38 -3.00
CA ARG A 366 21.60 -28.77 -2.70
C ARG A 366 20.34 -29.20 -3.45
N GLU A 367 20.48 -30.16 -4.36
CA GLU A 367 19.40 -30.76 -5.17
C GLU A 367 18.50 -31.66 -4.31
N SER A 368 17.18 -31.50 -4.38
CA SER A 368 16.19 -32.33 -3.65
C SER A 368 15.52 -33.36 -4.56
N MET A 369 15.37 -34.62 -4.11
CA MET A 369 14.80 -35.73 -4.89
C MET A 369 13.34 -36.05 -4.53
N TRP A 370 12.56 -36.52 -5.52
CA TRP A 370 11.13 -36.81 -5.41
C TRP A 370 10.84 -38.32 -5.45
N LEU A 371 9.83 -38.80 -4.72
CA LEU A 371 9.32 -40.18 -4.80
C LEU A 371 7.79 -40.20 -5.05
N PRO A 372 7.26 -41.12 -5.88
CA PRO A 372 5.83 -41.29 -6.13
C PRO A 372 5.08 -41.97 -4.95
N PRO A 373 3.73 -42.02 -4.98
CA PRO A 373 2.89 -42.11 -3.77
C PRO A 373 2.74 -43.49 -3.11
N GLN A 374 3.57 -44.49 -3.46
CA GLN A 374 3.52 -45.81 -2.82
C GLN A 374 4.92 -46.38 -2.55
N PRO A 375 5.19 -46.94 -1.36
CA PRO A 375 6.49 -47.54 -1.02
C PRO A 375 6.83 -48.81 -1.83
N SER A 376 5.92 -49.32 -2.65
CA SER A 376 6.05 -50.58 -3.39
C SER A 376 6.37 -50.42 -4.88
N ALA A 377 6.37 -49.20 -5.44
CA ALA A 377 6.64 -49.01 -6.86
C ALA A 377 8.14 -48.79 -7.13
N ARG A 378 8.77 -49.78 -7.74
CA ARG A 378 10.18 -49.88 -8.19
C ARG A 378 10.67 -48.81 -9.20
N ARG A 379 10.03 -47.64 -9.30
CA ARG A 379 10.40 -46.60 -10.28
C ARG A 379 10.60 -45.23 -9.64
N ILE A 380 11.86 -44.93 -9.33
CA ILE A 380 12.34 -43.61 -8.93
C ILE A 380 12.45 -42.77 -10.22
N LEU A 381 11.76 -41.63 -10.28
CA LEU A 381 11.85 -40.68 -11.39
C LEU A 381 12.65 -39.45 -10.94
N TRP A 382 13.73 -39.17 -11.68
CA TRP A 382 14.65 -38.08 -11.40
C TRP A 382 14.20 -36.81 -12.12
N TRP A 383 13.77 -35.79 -11.39
CA TRP A 383 13.44 -34.48 -11.99
C TRP A 383 13.98 -33.32 -11.16
N LYS A 384 14.60 -32.34 -11.83
CA LYS A 384 15.07 -31.08 -11.25
C LYS A 384 13.89 -30.16 -10.89
N ILE A 385 14.05 -29.35 -9.84
CA ILE A 385 13.06 -28.39 -9.31
C ILE A 385 12.48 -27.44 -10.37
N SER A 386 13.20 -27.18 -11.47
CA SER A 386 12.87 -26.15 -12.45
C SER A 386 11.74 -26.48 -13.45
N THR A 387 11.14 -27.67 -13.41
CA THR A 387 10.16 -28.04 -14.45
C THR A 387 8.98 -28.83 -13.87
N PHE A 388 7.96 -28.13 -13.36
CA PHE A 388 6.71 -28.77 -12.90
C PHE A 388 5.47 -27.94 -13.32
N PHE A 389 4.93 -28.26 -14.50
CA PHE A 389 3.64 -27.78 -15.00
C PHE A 389 2.72 -28.98 -15.35
N ALA A 390 2.50 -29.88 -14.40
CA ALA A 390 1.53 -30.97 -14.53
C ALA A 390 0.56 -30.98 -13.33
N PRO A 391 -0.69 -31.47 -13.49
CA PRO A 391 -1.66 -31.55 -12.39
C PRO A 391 -1.10 -32.42 -11.26
N LYS A 392 -0.84 -31.81 -10.11
CA LYS A 392 -0.20 -32.45 -8.95
C LYS A 392 -1.12 -33.55 -8.39
N PRO A 393 -0.59 -34.75 -8.05
CA PRO A 393 -1.36 -35.69 -7.27
C PRO A 393 -1.70 -35.09 -5.88
N PRO A 394 -2.86 -35.43 -5.30
CA PRO A 394 -3.38 -34.84 -4.06
C PRO A 394 -2.60 -35.27 -2.80
N THR A 395 -1.66 -36.21 -2.92
CA THR A 395 -0.78 -36.67 -1.84
C THR A 395 0.63 -36.86 -2.40
N LEU A 396 1.63 -36.29 -1.73
CA LEU A 396 3.04 -36.35 -2.12
C LEU A 396 3.91 -36.72 -0.92
N TYR A 397 5.02 -37.40 -1.18
CA TYR A 397 6.05 -37.71 -0.19
C TYR A 397 7.38 -37.10 -0.63
N PHE A 398 8.03 -36.37 0.26
CA PHE A 398 9.26 -35.63 0.01
C PHE A 398 10.45 -36.29 0.71
N LEU A 399 11.51 -36.63 -0.02
CA LEU A 399 12.70 -37.25 0.54
C LEU A 399 13.92 -36.33 0.39
N ALA A 400 14.49 -35.88 1.50
CA ALA A 400 15.71 -35.07 1.47
C ALA A 400 16.94 -35.98 1.37
N ILE A 401 17.69 -35.88 0.27
CA ILE A 401 18.94 -36.61 0.02
C ILE A 401 20.06 -35.60 -0.12
N ASP A 402 21.17 -35.86 0.57
CA ASP A 402 22.39 -35.08 0.41
C ASP A 402 23.26 -35.71 -0.71
N THR A 403 23.38 -35.00 -1.83
CA THR A 403 24.20 -35.44 -2.97
C THR A 403 25.71 -35.39 -2.71
N SER A 404 26.16 -34.71 -1.64
CA SER A 404 27.57 -34.66 -1.24
C SER A 404 28.01 -35.86 -0.39
N GLY A 405 27.06 -36.68 0.08
CA GLY A 405 27.34 -37.80 0.99
C GLY A 405 27.72 -37.42 2.42
N SER A 406 27.65 -36.13 2.77
CA SER A 406 28.04 -35.60 4.09
C SER A 406 26.99 -35.88 5.18
N HIS A 407 25.75 -36.17 4.78
CA HIS A 407 24.65 -36.45 5.69
C HIS A 407 23.82 -37.66 5.23
N ALA A 408 23.29 -38.40 6.20
CA ALA A 408 22.35 -39.49 5.92
C ALA A 408 21.03 -38.94 5.37
N THR A 409 20.50 -39.61 4.34
CA THR A 409 19.16 -39.37 3.77
C THR A 409 18.10 -39.34 4.87
N GLY A 410 17.24 -38.32 4.86
CA GLY A 410 16.16 -38.16 5.83
C GLY A 410 14.98 -39.12 5.61
N GLU A 411 13.98 -39.08 6.48
CA GLU A 411 12.72 -39.84 6.30
C GLU A 411 11.77 -39.10 5.33
N PRO A 412 10.95 -39.83 4.54
CA PRO A 412 9.96 -39.20 3.65
C PRO A 412 8.95 -38.33 4.42
N THR A 413 8.87 -37.04 4.11
CA THR A 413 7.89 -36.11 4.67
C THR A 413 6.61 -36.13 3.84
N ARG A 414 5.49 -36.45 4.48
CA ARG A 414 4.16 -36.51 3.85
C ARG A 414 3.55 -35.12 3.66
N TRP A 415 3.00 -34.85 2.48
CA TRP A 415 2.21 -33.67 2.17
C TRP A 415 0.86 -34.08 1.58
N VAL A 416 -0.20 -33.46 2.06
CA VAL A 416 -1.58 -33.71 1.62
C VAL A 416 -2.16 -32.39 1.12
N ALA A 417 -2.72 -32.40 -0.10
CA ALA A 417 -3.35 -31.23 -0.69
C ALA A 417 -4.63 -30.86 0.06
N LYS A 418 -4.85 -29.56 0.26
CA LYS A 418 -6.12 -29.07 0.81
C LYS A 418 -7.17 -29.04 -0.32
N LEU A 419 -8.17 -29.93 -0.23
CA LEU A 419 -9.30 -29.94 -1.15
C LEU A 419 -10.23 -28.76 -0.82
N LYS A 420 -10.63 -27.98 -1.82
CA LYS A 420 -11.63 -26.91 -1.67
C LYS A 420 -12.84 -27.23 -2.51
N VAL A 421 -14.00 -27.41 -1.88
CA VAL A 421 -15.28 -27.63 -2.54
C VAL A 421 -15.94 -26.28 -2.81
N ARG A 422 -16.61 -26.15 -3.94
CA ARG A 422 -17.45 -25.01 -4.32
C ARG A 422 -18.75 -25.55 -4.88
N PHE A 423 -19.82 -24.78 -4.73
CA PHE A 423 -21.10 -25.08 -5.34
C PHE A 423 -21.64 -23.86 -6.09
N ALA A 424 -22.45 -24.12 -7.12
CA ALA A 424 -23.26 -23.12 -7.80
C ALA A 424 -24.70 -23.64 -7.90
N VAL A 425 -25.68 -22.78 -7.66
CA VAL A 425 -27.11 -23.11 -7.82
C VAL A 425 -27.56 -22.55 -9.17
N HIS A 426 -28.12 -23.42 -10.00
CA HIS A 426 -28.71 -23.08 -11.29
C HIS A 426 -30.22 -23.19 -11.17
N ASP A 427 -30.92 -22.07 -11.28
CA ASP A 427 -32.38 -22.01 -11.26
C ASP A 427 -32.90 -22.20 -12.69
N LEU A 428 -33.22 -23.44 -13.07
CA LEU A 428 -33.75 -23.79 -14.39
C LEU A 428 -35.29 -23.60 -14.41
N PRO A 429 -35.93 -23.55 -15.60
CA PRO A 429 -37.37 -23.29 -15.71
C PRO A 429 -38.27 -24.22 -14.87
N ASP A 430 -37.92 -25.51 -14.79
CA ASP A 430 -38.74 -26.54 -14.14
C ASP A 430 -38.11 -27.10 -12.83
N GLU A 431 -36.86 -26.78 -12.52
CA GLU A 431 -36.17 -27.31 -11.33
C GLU A 431 -34.95 -26.48 -10.92
N ARG A 432 -34.54 -26.56 -9.65
CA ARG A 432 -33.28 -26.00 -9.17
C ARG A 432 -32.23 -27.11 -9.15
N LYS A 433 -31.05 -26.84 -9.68
CA LYS A 433 -29.93 -27.79 -9.68
C LYS A 433 -28.69 -27.23 -9.00
N VAL A 434 -27.91 -28.09 -8.37
CA VAL A 434 -26.63 -27.73 -7.75
C VAL A 434 -25.49 -28.37 -8.51
N GLU A 435 -24.57 -27.54 -8.96
CA GLU A 435 -23.29 -27.96 -9.51
C GLU A 435 -22.23 -27.93 -8.41
N LEU A 436 -21.47 -29.02 -8.26
CA LEU A 436 -20.33 -29.13 -7.35
C LEU A 436 -19.01 -29.17 -8.12
N ALA A 437 -18.01 -28.46 -7.60
CA ALA A 437 -16.66 -28.47 -8.13
C ALA A 437 -15.64 -28.53 -6.99
N VAL A 438 -14.56 -29.30 -7.20
CA VAL A 438 -13.48 -29.45 -6.21
C VAL A 438 -12.12 -29.14 -6.84
N THR A 439 -11.26 -28.47 -6.08
CA THR A 439 -9.87 -28.19 -6.48
C THR A 439 -8.91 -28.59 -5.35
N PRO A 440 -7.85 -29.39 -5.63
CA PRO A 440 -7.58 -30.14 -6.87
C PRO A 440 -8.64 -31.23 -7.16
N PRO A 441 -8.66 -31.85 -8.37
CA PRO A 441 -9.62 -32.88 -8.73
C PRO A 441 -9.70 -34.02 -7.70
N ALA A 442 -10.91 -34.37 -7.29
CA ALA A 442 -11.21 -35.36 -6.25
C ALA A 442 -12.56 -36.03 -6.53
N GLU A 443 -12.76 -37.25 -6.02
CA GLU A 443 -14.08 -37.87 -5.98
C GLU A 443 -14.95 -37.10 -4.99
N ILE A 444 -16.15 -36.70 -5.42
CA ILE A 444 -17.11 -35.98 -4.59
C ILE A 444 -18.28 -36.93 -4.27
N ARG A 445 -18.66 -37.00 -3.00
CA ARG A 445 -19.88 -37.65 -2.53
C ARG A 445 -20.75 -36.66 -1.79
N TYR A 446 -22.08 -36.80 -1.88
CA TYR A 446 -23.02 -35.86 -1.26
C TYR A 446 -24.21 -36.56 -0.60
N SER A 447 -24.82 -35.85 0.35
CA SER A 447 -26.10 -36.18 1.00
C SER A 447 -26.98 -34.94 1.10
N LEU A 448 -28.28 -35.14 0.90
CA LEU A 448 -29.35 -34.13 1.04
C LEU A 448 -30.30 -34.41 2.23
N ASP A 449 -30.24 -35.63 2.78
CA ASP A 449 -31.11 -36.16 3.83
C ASP A 449 -30.46 -36.10 5.23
N GLY A 450 -29.28 -35.49 5.35
CA GLY A 450 -28.52 -35.39 6.58
C GLY A 450 -27.74 -36.65 6.96
N SER A 451 -27.68 -37.65 6.08
CA SER A 451 -26.84 -38.83 6.21
C SER A 451 -25.35 -38.50 6.00
N ASN A 452 -24.46 -39.36 6.51
CA ASN A 452 -23.02 -39.10 6.46
C ASN A 452 -22.52 -38.98 5.00
N PRO A 453 -21.97 -37.83 4.57
CA PRO A 453 -21.60 -37.60 3.17
C PRO A 453 -20.46 -38.52 2.68
N LYS A 454 -19.74 -39.20 3.57
CA LYS A 454 -18.72 -40.21 3.21
C LYS A 454 -19.34 -41.45 2.56
N GLU A 455 -20.56 -41.79 2.95
CA GLU A 455 -21.35 -42.92 2.43
C GLU A 455 -22.48 -42.43 1.50
N GLY A 456 -22.49 -41.14 1.19
CA GLY A 456 -23.45 -40.51 0.30
C GLY A 456 -23.29 -40.91 -1.16
N ARG A 457 -24.15 -40.34 -2.00
CA ARG A 457 -24.18 -40.60 -3.45
C ARG A 457 -22.96 -39.98 -4.13
N ILE A 458 -22.42 -40.65 -5.14
CA ILE A 458 -21.33 -40.11 -5.96
C ILE A 458 -21.89 -38.96 -6.80
N TYR A 459 -21.15 -37.85 -6.88
CA TYR A 459 -21.47 -36.73 -7.75
C TYR A 459 -20.90 -36.96 -9.15
N ASP A 460 -21.79 -37.20 -10.10
CA ASP A 460 -21.54 -37.39 -11.53
C ASP A 460 -22.24 -36.31 -12.38
N GLU A 461 -23.43 -35.89 -11.97
CA GLU A 461 -24.24 -34.86 -12.62
C GLU A 461 -24.78 -33.81 -11.63
N TRP A 462 -25.34 -32.72 -12.15
CA TRP A 462 -25.95 -31.66 -11.33
C TRP A 462 -27.10 -32.20 -10.47
N ILE A 463 -27.10 -31.85 -9.19
CA ILE A 463 -28.00 -32.43 -8.20
C ILE A 463 -29.34 -31.66 -8.21
N PRO A 464 -30.48 -32.30 -8.50
CA PRO A 464 -31.78 -31.64 -8.37
C PRO A 464 -32.11 -31.39 -6.89
N ILE A 465 -32.54 -30.17 -6.57
CA ILE A 465 -32.94 -29.75 -5.22
C ILE A 465 -34.36 -29.17 -5.21
N PRO A 466 -35.13 -29.37 -4.13
CA PRO A 466 -36.42 -28.71 -3.97
C PRO A 466 -36.29 -27.19 -3.81
N ASP A 467 -37.42 -26.49 -3.95
CA ASP A 467 -37.52 -25.04 -3.73
C ASP A 467 -37.42 -24.65 -2.25
N GLU A 468 -37.57 -25.62 -1.33
CA GLU A 468 -37.37 -25.46 0.10
C GLU A 468 -35.88 -25.31 0.48
N GLN A 469 -35.62 -25.04 1.77
CA GLN A 469 -34.26 -24.97 2.28
C GLN A 469 -33.64 -26.37 2.31
N VAL A 470 -32.44 -26.51 1.74
CA VAL A 470 -31.75 -27.82 1.65
C VAL A 470 -30.40 -27.75 2.33
N LEU A 471 -30.12 -28.80 3.12
CA LEU A 471 -28.79 -29.02 3.70
C LEU A 471 -28.00 -29.96 2.80
N LEU A 472 -27.00 -29.43 2.11
CA LEU A 472 -26.13 -30.19 1.21
C LEU A 472 -24.82 -30.50 1.93
N GLN A 473 -24.62 -31.76 2.30
CA GLN A 473 -23.37 -32.24 2.89
C GLN A 473 -22.51 -32.87 1.81
N VAL A 474 -21.24 -32.48 1.72
CA VAL A 474 -20.32 -32.91 0.65
C VAL A 474 -19.02 -33.43 1.25
N CYS A 475 -18.58 -34.60 0.79
CA CYS A 475 -17.28 -35.19 1.09
C CYS A 475 -16.46 -35.30 -0.19
N ALA A 476 -15.34 -34.56 -0.25
CA ALA A 476 -14.35 -34.71 -1.30
C ALA A 476 -13.19 -35.59 -0.83
N LYS A 477 -12.79 -36.56 -1.65
CA LYS A 477 -11.70 -37.49 -1.36
C LYS A 477 -10.77 -37.67 -2.56
N ALA A 478 -9.46 -37.54 -2.34
CA ALA A 478 -8.45 -37.77 -3.36
C ALA A 478 -7.19 -38.35 -2.72
N GLY A 479 -6.93 -39.65 -2.95
CA GLY A 479 -5.89 -40.38 -2.22
C GLY A 479 -6.17 -40.35 -0.71
N GLU A 480 -5.26 -39.75 0.05
CA GLU A 480 -5.40 -39.57 1.50
C GLU A 480 -5.99 -38.20 1.90
N ALA A 481 -6.17 -37.29 0.94
CA ALA A 481 -6.82 -36.00 1.19
C ALA A 481 -8.33 -36.18 1.32
N ILE A 482 -8.90 -35.70 2.43
CA ILE A 482 -10.35 -35.73 2.70
C ILE A 482 -10.78 -34.35 3.19
N ASN A 483 -11.84 -33.79 2.61
CA ASN A 483 -12.54 -32.62 3.14
C ASN A 483 -14.04 -32.89 3.18
N VAL A 484 -14.68 -32.55 4.30
CA VAL A 484 -16.12 -32.63 4.49
C VAL A 484 -16.64 -31.22 4.78
N GLU A 485 -17.54 -30.73 3.93
CA GLU A 485 -18.17 -29.42 4.06
C GLU A 485 -19.69 -29.57 4.05
N THR A 486 -20.38 -28.65 4.72
CA THR A 486 -21.85 -28.59 4.76
C THR A 486 -22.28 -27.21 4.27
N PHE A 487 -23.15 -27.20 3.27
CA PHE A 487 -23.72 -26.01 2.66
C PHE A 487 -25.21 -25.94 2.97
N THR A 488 -25.69 -24.76 3.32
CA THR A 488 -27.12 -24.49 3.49
C THR A 488 -27.60 -23.68 2.30
N ILE A 489 -28.46 -24.29 1.47
CA ILE A 489 -29.04 -23.64 0.30
C ILE A 489 -30.40 -23.07 0.73
N GLY A 490 -30.56 -21.76 0.61
CA GLY A 490 -31.79 -21.07 0.99
C GLY A 490 -32.99 -21.50 0.14
N ALA A 491 -34.16 -21.48 0.77
CA ALA A 491 -35.43 -21.64 0.07
C ALA A 491 -35.63 -20.51 -0.95
N LYS A 492 -36.23 -20.82 -2.09
CA LYS A 492 -36.60 -19.86 -3.14
C LYS A 492 -38.09 -20.04 -3.43
N GLY A 493 -38.87 -18.95 -3.37
CA GLY A 493 -40.31 -19.01 -3.57
C GLY A 493 -40.71 -19.48 -4.97
N ILE A 494 -41.90 -20.08 -5.10
CA ILE A 494 -42.46 -20.61 -6.35
C ILE A 494 -42.95 -19.45 -7.25
N GLN A 495 -42.06 -18.62 -7.77
CA GLN A 495 -42.39 -17.61 -8.78
C GLN A 495 -41.96 -18.09 -10.18
N ARG A 496 -42.35 -19.31 -10.54
CA ARG A 496 -42.10 -19.86 -11.88
C ARG A 496 -43.25 -19.50 -12.81
N ALA A 497 -42.94 -19.11 -14.04
CA ALA A 497 -43.96 -18.85 -15.06
C ALA A 497 -44.69 -20.15 -15.44
N ALA A 498 -46.03 -20.16 -15.38
CA ALA A 498 -46.83 -21.25 -15.93
C ALA A 498 -46.94 -21.07 -17.45
N ILE A 499 -46.07 -21.77 -18.20
CA ILE A 499 -45.94 -21.63 -19.66
C ILE A 499 -46.73 -22.76 -20.35
N ASP A 500 -47.66 -22.39 -21.23
CA ASP A 500 -48.33 -23.32 -22.15
C ASP A 500 -47.37 -23.63 -23.32
N GLU A 501 -46.91 -24.88 -23.40
CA GLU A 501 -45.89 -25.30 -24.37
C GLU A 501 -46.37 -25.19 -25.83
N ALA A 502 -47.68 -25.18 -26.08
CA ALA A 502 -48.24 -25.13 -27.43
C ALA A 502 -48.50 -23.70 -27.96
N ARG A 503 -48.40 -22.67 -27.10
CA ARG A 503 -48.67 -21.27 -27.49
C ARG A 503 -47.37 -20.51 -27.76
N PRO A 504 -47.38 -19.52 -28.68
CA PRO A 504 -46.27 -18.59 -28.85
C PRO A 504 -45.91 -17.91 -27.52
N ALA A 505 -44.62 -17.63 -27.32
CA ALA A 505 -44.13 -17.03 -26.09
C ALA A 505 -43.06 -16.00 -26.38
N LYS A 506 -42.97 -14.97 -25.54
CA LYS A 506 -41.95 -13.92 -25.62
C LYS A 506 -41.17 -13.84 -24.33
N LEU A 507 -39.86 -13.73 -24.46
CA LEU A 507 -38.96 -13.38 -23.37
C LEU A 507 -38.84 -11.86 -23.30
N VAL A 508 -39.34 -11.27 -22.22
CA VAL A 508 -39.36 -9.82 -22.00
C VAL A 508 -38.57 -9.48 -20.75
N ARG A 509 -37.96 -8.29 -20.71
CA ARG A 509 -37.25 -7.75 -19.53
C ARG A 509 -36.07 -8.58 -19.01
N GLN A 510 -35.63 -9.60 -19.76
CA GLN A 510 -34.37 -10.32 -19.53
C GLN A 510 -33.37 -10.06 -20.65
N LYS A 511 -32.08 -10.09 -20.27
CA LYS A 511 -30.96 -9.83 -21.18
C LYS A 511 -29.98 -11.01 -21.15
N PRO A 512 -30.29 -12.10 -21.87
CA PRO A 512 -29.42 -13.27 -21.98
C PRO A 512 -28.01 -12.88 -22.47
N ARG A 513 -26.98 -13.43 -21.82
CA ARG A 513 -25.58 -13.20 -22.16
C ARG A 513 -24.83 -14.53 -22.25
N PHE A 514 -24.13 -14.72 -23.36
CA PHE A 514 -23.31 -15.89 -23.65
C PHE A 514 -21.86 -15.44 -23.80
N ASP A 515 -21.02 -15.81 -22.84
CA ASP A 515 -19.63 -15.32 -22.74
C ASP A 515 -18.58 -16.28 -23.34
N SER A 516 -19.00 -17.43 -23.88
CA SER A 516 -18.11 -18.40 -24.48
C SER A 516 -18.59 -18.83 -25.86
N THR A 517 -17.63 -19.08 -26.76
CA THR A 517 -17.87 -19.64 -28.10
C THR A 517 -18.73 -20.89 -28.05
N GLN A 518 -18.44 -21.80 -27.10
CA GLN A 518 -19.20 -23.03 -26.94
C GLN A 518 -20.67 -22.75 -26.62
N ALA A 519 -20.97 -21.87 -25.67
CA ALA A 519 -22.35 -21.56 -25.28
C ALA A 519 -23.14 -20.88 -26.42
N VAL A 520 -22.48 -20.03 -27.22
CA VAL A 520 -23.09 -19.39 -28.39
C VAL A 520 -23.46 -20.44 -29.45
N PHE A 521 -22.55 -21.38 -29.76
CA PHE A 521 -22.83 -22.42 -30.74
C PHE A 521 -23.79 -23.50 -30.24
N GLU A 522 -23.81 -23.81 -28.95
CA GLU A 522 -24.83 -24.67 -28.33
C GLU A 522 -26.23 -24.06 -28.48
N MET A 523 -26.38 -22.76 -28.23
CA MET A 523 -27.64 -22.03 -28.44
C MET A 523 -28.06 -22.03 -29.92
N ILE A 524 -27.14 -21.71 -30.82
CA ILE A 524 -27.42 -21.70 -32.26
C ILE A 524 -27.83 -23.10 -32.73
N SER A 525 -27.07 -24.13 -32.38
CA SER A 525 -27.33 -25.50 -32.82
C SER A 525 -28.64 -26.06 -32.27
N GLY A 526 -29.01 -25.69 -31.04
CA GLY A 526 -30.27 -26.14 -30.42
C GLY A 526 -31.53 -25.48 -30.99
N LEU A 527 -31.39 -24.32 -31.66
CA LEU A 527 -32.52 -23.48 -32.08
C LEU A 527 -32.55 -23.17 -33.58
N LYS A 528 -31.49 -23.44 -34.34
CA LYS A 528 -31.39 -23.09 -35.78
C LYS A 528 -32.45 -23.73 -36.67
N ASP A 529 -32.89 -24.94 -36.32
CA ASP A 529 -33.88 -25.69 -37.08
C ASP A 529 -35.33 -25.41 -36.61
N ARG A 530 -35.50 -24.59 -35.57
CA ARG A 530 -36.82 -24.27 -35.00
C ARG A 530 -37.43 -23.05 -35.68
N GLN A 531 -38.69 -23.17 -36.09
CA GLN A 531 -39.41 -22.08 -36.77
C GLN A 531 -40.01 -21.11 -35.75
N GLY A 532 -39.88 -19.80 -36.00
CA GLY A 532 -40.47 -18.77 -35.15
C GLY A 532 -39.59 -18.30 -33.98
N VAL A 533 -38.30 -18.65 -33.94
CA VAL A 533 -37.34 -18.12 -32.97
C VAL A 533 -36.66 -16.87 -33.52
N VAL A 534 -36.84 -15.74 -32.86
CA VAL A 534 -36.32 -14.44 -33.28
C VAL A 534 -35.74 -13.68 -32.10
N PHE A 535 -34.51 -13.18 -32.23
CA PHE A 535 -33.83 -12.37 -31.21
C PHE A 535 -33.84 -10.88 -31.56
N HIS A 536 -34.02 -10.04 -30.54
CA HIS A 536 -34.05 -8.58 -30.66
C HIS A 536 -32.91 -7.91 -29.90
N GLY A 537 -32.32 -6.86 -30.48
CA GLY A 537 -31.25 -6.10 -29.85
C GLY A 537 -29.94 -6.89 -29.67
N VAL A 538 -29.57 -7.70 -30.66
CA VAL A 538 -28.43 -8.62 -30.58
C VAL A 538 -27.10 -7.86 -30.72
N THR A 539 -26.19 -8.07 -29.77
CA THR A 539 -24.80 -7.63 -29.86
C THR A 539 -23.89 -8.86 -29.94
N LEU A 540 -23.18 -9.00 -31.05
CA LEU A 540 -22.21 -10.07 -31.31
C LEU A 540 -20.81 -9.47 -31.24
N THR A 541 -19.91 -10.09 -30.47
CA THR A 541 -18.49 -9.72 -30.40
C THR A 541 -17.66 -10.93 -30.81
N VAL A 542 -16.71 -10.73 -31.72
CA VAL A 542 -15.78 -11.75 -32.23
C VAL A 542 -14.35 -11.26 -32.02
N GLY A 543 -13.52 -12.04 -31.32
CA GLY A 543 -12.15 -11.70 -30.94
C GLY A 543 -12.04 -11.06 -29.54
N GLU A 544 -10.80 -10.78 -29.11
CA GLU A 544 -10.49 -10.12 -27.83
C GLU A 544 -9.58 -8.90 -28.03
N GLY A 545 -9.66 -7.93 -27.11
CA GLY A 545 -8.78 -6.76 -27.10
C GLY A 545 -9.08 -5.74 -28.20
N GLU A 546 -8.04 -5.05 -28.68
CA GLU A 546 -8.17 -3.94 -29.66
C GLU A 546 -8.55 -4.41 -31.08
N GLN A 547 -8.39 -5.71 -31.39
CA GLN A 547 -8.74 -6.30 -32.69
C GLN A 547 -10.15 -6.93 -32.71
N ALA A 548 -10.90 -6.83 -31.60
CA ALA A 548 -12.23 -7.42 -31.52
C ALA A 548 -13.23 -6.67 -32.40
N VAL A 549 -13.99 -7.42 -33.20
CA VAL A 549 -15.07 -6.89 -34.03
C VAL A 549 -16.39 -7.00 -33.27
N GLN A 550 -17.08 -5.87 -33.11
CA GLN A 550 -18.40 -5.83 -32.50
C GLN A 550 -19.46 -5.46 -33.54
N LEU A 551 -20.46 -6.33 -33.70
CA LEU A 551 -21.64 -6.11 -34.52
C LEU A 551 -22.86 -5.92 -33.63
N ARG A 552 -23.63 -4.87 -33.91
CA ARG A 552 -24.85 -4.56 -33.19
C ARG A 552 -26.04 -4.54 -34.14
N PHE A 553 -26.94 -5.48 -33.93
CA PHE A 553 -28.26 -5.50 -34.54
C PHE A 553 -29.19 -4.73 -33.61
N ASN A 554 -29.54 -3.50 -33.98
CA ASN A 554 -30.48 -2.66 -33.23
C ASN A 554 -31.91 -3.20 -33.41
N ASP A 555 -32.78 -2.48 -34.12
CA ASP A 555 -34.18 -2.87 -34.33
C ASP A 555 -34.35 -4.04 -35.32
N ARG A 556 -33.25 -4.63 -35.81
CA ARG A 556 -33.31 -5.76 -36.74
C ARG A 556 -33.46 -7.05 -35.96
N SER A 557 -34.53 -7.78 -36.26
CA SER A 557 -34.73 -9.16 -35.84
C SER A 557 -33.67 -10.08 -36.43
N VAL A 558 -33.11 -10.95 -35.61
CA VAL A 558 -32.07 -11.90 -36.03
C VAL A 558 -32.46 -13.32 -35.64
N THR A 559 -32.34 -14.26 -36.57
CA THR A 559 -32.57 -15.68 -36.29
C THR A 559 -31.24 -16.38 -35.93
N PRO A 560 -31.29 -17.53 -35.23
CA PRO A 560 -30.08 -18.31 -34.93
C PRO A 560 -29.28 -18.69 -36.20
N ALA A 561 -29.97 -19.04 -37.29
CA ALA A 561 -29.33 -19.37 -38.57
C ALA A 561 -28.61 -18.17 -39.21
N THR A 562 -29.12 -16.95 -39.04
CA THR A 562 -28.43 -15.73 -39.49
C THR A 562 -27.18 -15.46 -38.67
N LEU A 563 -27.22 -15.68 -37.35
CA LEU A 563 -26.04 -15.55 -36.49
C LEU A 563 -24.93 -16.52 -36.89
N GLU A 564 -25.26 -17.77 -37.18
CA GLU A 564 -24.30 -18.78 -37.65
C GLU A 564 -23.56 -18.32 -38.92
N LYS A 565 -24.30 -17.81 -39.91
CA LYS A 565 -23.71 -17.30 -41.16
C LYS A 565 -22.84 -16.07 -40.95
N VAL A 566 -23.27 -15.14 -40.11
CA VAL A 566 -22.52 -13.92 -39.80
C VAL A 566 -21.22 -14.26 -39.07
N ILE A 567 -21.27 -15.16 -38.09
CA ILE A 567 -20.08 -15.63 -37.37
C ILE A 567 -19.08 -16.30 -38.32
N ALA A 568 -19.57 -17.19 -39.21
CA ALA A 568 -18.72 -17.87 -40.18
C ALA A 568 -18.01 -16.88 -41.12
N ALA A 569 -18.75 -15.92 -41.67
CA ALA A 569 -18.19 -14.90 -42.57
C ALA A 569 -17.15 -14.01 -41.88
N LEU A 570 -17.36 -13.64 -40.61
CA LEU A 570 -16.39 -12.83 -39.86
C LEU A 570 -15.12 -13.61 -39.57
N ARG A 571 -15.21 -14.87 -39.14
CA ARG A 571 -14.03 -15.70 -38.87
C ARG A 571 -13.20 -15.95 -40.13
N GLU A 572 -13.87 -16.15 -41.27
CA GLU A 572 -13.21 -16.28 -42.57
C GLU A 572 -12.47 -15.00 -42.96
N HIS A 573 -13.11 -13.83 -42.80
CA HIS A 573 -12.52 -12.55 -43.21
C HIS A 573 -11.44 -12.03 -42.27
N LEU A 574 -11.50 -12.38 -40.98
CA LEU A 574 -10.50 -12.02 -39.99
C LEU A 574 -9.28 -12.97 -39.99
N GLU A 575 -9.31 -14.04 -40.79
CA GLU A 575 -8.29 -15.11 -40.79
C GLU A 575 -8.06 -15.77 -39.41
N GLU A 576 -9.05 -15.67 -38.51
CA GLU A 576 -9.01 -16.17 -37.15
C GLU A 576 -10.11 -17.22 -36.92
N PRO A 577 -9.88 -18.49 -37.29
CA PRO A 577 -10.89 -19.55 -37.19
C PRO A 577 -11.33 -19.84 -35.75
N ASP A 578 -10.46 -19.56 -34.78
CA ASP A 578 -10.65 -19.81 -33.35
C ASP A 578 -11.04 -18.55 -32.55
N ALA A 579 -11.35 -17.43 -33.23
CA ALA A 579 -11.70 -16.18 -32.56
C ALA A 579 -12.84 -16.38 -31.55
N LEU A 580 -12.65 -15.87 -30.33
CA LEU A 580 -13.63 -16.02 -29.24
C LEU A 580 -14.91 -15.26 -29.56
N ILE A 581 -16.06 -15.86 -29.23
CA ILE A 581 -17.37 -15.28 -29.54
C ILE A 581 -18.15 -15.00 -28.27
N GLN A 582 -18.73 -13.81 -28.18
CA GLN A 582 -19.67 -13.42 -27.15
C GLN A 582 -20.96 -12.88 -27.78
N LEU A 583 -22.09 -13.19 -27.18
CA LEU A 583 -23.42 -12.78 -27.65
C LEU A 583 -24.25 -12.21 -26.50
N ILE A 584 -24.87 -11.04 -26.72
CA ILE A 584 -25.79 -10.41 -25.78
C ILE A 584 -27.11 -10.12 -26.50
N ILE A 585 -28.22 -10.57 -25.94
CA ILE A 585 -29.58 -10.26 -26.43
C ILE A 585 -30.17 -9.20 -25.49
N ARG A 586 -30.45 -7.99 -26.00
CA ARG A 586 -30.85 -6.86 -25.15
C ARG A 586 -32.35 -6.63 -25.03
N ASP A 587 -33.08 -6.88 -26.11
CA ASP A 587 -34.46 -6.41 -26.26
C ASP A 587 -35.45 -7.59 -26.28
N GLY A 588 -35.02 -8.76 -25.81
CA GLY A 588 -35.86 -9.95 -25.68
C GLY A 588 -35.81 -10.88 -26.91
N ALA A 589 -36.68 -11.88 -26.89
CA ALA A 589 -36.76 -12.91 -27.92
C ALA A 589 -38.20 -13.41 -28.10
N ASP A 590 -38.62 -13.62 -29.34
CA ASP A 590 -39.90 -14.23 -29.68
C ASP A 590 -39.70 -15.72 -30.01
N PHE A 591 -40.62 -16.56 -29.56
CA PHE A 591 -40.61 -18.00 -29.78
C PHE A 591 -41.96 -18.46 -30.34
N GLY A 592 -41.92 -19.34 -31.34
CA GLY A 592 -43.11 -19.91 -31.95
C GLY A 592 -43.92 -20.79 -30.98
N THR A 593 -43.27 -21.37 -29.97
CA THR A 593 -43.89 -22.20 -28.94
C THR A 593 -43.27 -21.95 -27.57
N GLY A 594 -44.04 -22.17 -26.50
CA GLY A 594 -43.54 -22.14 -25.12
C GLY A 594 -42.48 -23.22 -24.86
N PHE A 595 -42.53 -24.33 -25.59
CA PHE A 595 -41.48 -25.35 -25.58
C PHE A 595 -40.12 -24.80 -26.05
N ASP A 596 -40.11 -23.96 -27.08
CA ASP A 596 -38.87 -23.34 -27.59
C ASP A 596 -38.30 -22.31 -26.63
N LEU A 597 -39.17 -21.55 -25.96
CA LEU A 597 -38.76 -20.64 -24.89
C LEU A 597 -38.13 -21.41 -23.73
N LYS A 598 -38.72 -22.53 -23.29
CA LYS A 598 -38.14 -23.37 -22.22
C LYS A 598 -36.78 -23.94 -22.62
N ALA A 599 -36.66 -24.47 -23.84
CA ALA A 599 -35.39 -24.97 -24.37
C ALA A 599 -34.32 -23.87 -24.45
N PHE A 600 -34.68 -22.67 -24.90
CA PHE A 600 -33.77 -21.52 -24.89
C PHE A 600 -33.35 -21.15 -23.46
N ALA A 601 -34.29 -21.08 -22.51
CA ALA A 601 -33.99 -20.75 -21.12
C ALA A 601 -33.07 -21.78 -20.45
N GLN A 602 -33.20 -23.06 -20.80
CA GLN A 602 -32.27 -24.11 -20.34
C GLN A 602 -30.85 -23.87 -20.86
N VAL A 603 -30.68 -23.60 -22.16
CA VAL A 603 -29.35 -23.35 -22.76
C VAL A 603 -28.75 -22.04 -22.25
N ALA A 604 -29.57 -21.00 -22.09
CA ALA A 604 -29.18 -19.71 -21.57
C ALA A 604 -29.00 -19.68 -20.03
N ARG A 605 -29.36 -20.77 -19.34
CA ARG A 605 -29.37 -20.90 -17.87
C ARG A 605 -30.15 -19.75 -17.20
N LEU A 606 -31.34 -19.48 -17.71
CA LEU A 606 -32.22 -18.41 -17.26
C LEU A 606 -33.39 -18.95 -16.43
N GLU A 607 -33.71 -18.23 -15.37
CA GLU A 607 -34.94 -18.42 -14.62
C GLU A 607 -36.12 -17.74 -15.34
N LEU A 608 -37.22 -18.46 -15.51
CA LEU A 608 -38.44 -17.92 -16.11
C LEU A 608 -39.47 -17.57 -15.02
N SER A 609 -39.67 -16.27 -14.80
CA SER A 609 -40.67 -15.72 -13.89
C SER A 609 -41.89 -15.14 -14.66
N PRO A 610 -43.06 -14.99 -14.02
CA PRO A 610 -44.24 -14.40 -14.65
C PRO A 610 -44.01 -13.01 -15.24
N ASP A 611 -43.08 -12.23 -14.68
CA ASP A 611 -42.76 -10.87 -15.16
C ASP A 611 -41.82 -10.85 -16.38
N THR A 612 -41.25 -12.02 -16.72
CA THR A 612 -40.23 -12.18 -17.76
C THR A 612 -40.73 -12.96 -18.98
N VAL A 613 -41.93 -13.51 -18.91
CA VAL A 613 -42.56 -14.28 -19.99
C VAL A 613 -43.92 -13.67 -20.32
N GLU A 614 -44.18 -13.46 -21.61
CA GLU A 614 -45.47 -13.02 -22.13
C GLU A 614 -45.98 -14.09 -23.11
N GLN A 615 -47.22 -14.57 -22.91
CA GLN A 615 -47.90 -15.57 -23.76
C GLN A 615 -49.31 -15.15 -24.12
#